data_AF-A0A8B7S0L4-F1
#
_entry.id   AF-A0A8B7S0L4-F1
#
_cell.length_a   1.000
_cell.length_b   1.000
_cell.length_c   1.000
_cell.angle_alpha   90.00
_cell.angle_beta   90.00
_cell.angle_gamma   90.00
#
_symmetry.space_group_name_H-M   'P 1'
#
loop_
_entity.id
_entity.type
_entity.pdbx_description
1 polymer ?
#
loop_
_entity_poly.entity_id
_entity_poly.type
_entity_poly.pdbx_seq_one_letter_code
_entity_poly.pdbx_strand_id
1 'polypeptide(L)'
;MDWKLEGSAQESESHVLQEQEVILEDTGEDGVSESFRLLQIDVECEHQEGETLPTGSAAWCSKNVQRKQRHWEKIVAAKKSKRKQEKERRKANREENSGICPQHSKRFLRSLTKEKLLEAKHSGPRLCIDLSMTHHMSKKVEHPLSSDFLLT
;
A
#
# COMPACT_ATOMS: atom_id res chain seq x y z
N MET A 1 48.71 -22.54 24.53
CA MET A 1 47.41 -23.11 24.14
C MET A 1 47.55 -23.64 22.71
N ASP A 2 48.40 -24.64 22.44
CA ASP A 2 48.38 -26.06 22.86
C ASP A 2 47.17 -26.82 22.33
N TRP A 3 47.34 -27.50 21.19
CA TRP A 3 47.18 -28.96 20.97
C TRP A 3 47.28 -29.24 19.45
N LYS A 4 48.41 -29.76 18.95
CA LYS A 4 48.79 -31.18 18.71
C LYS A 4 48.30 -31.74 17.35
N LEU A 5 49.30 -32.22 16.61
CA LEU A 5 49.33 -32.86 15.30
C LEU A 5 48.85 -34.32 15.39
N GLU A 6 48.07 -34.80 14.43
CA GLU A 6 48.01 -36.23 14.11
C GLU A 6 47.70 -36.42 12.62
N GLY A 7 48.68 -36.92 11.89
CA GLY A 7 48.50 -37.46 10.55
C GLY A 7 48.37 -38.97 10.62
N SER A 8 47.63 -39.56 9.69
CA SER A 8 47.88 -40.92 9.23
C SER A 8 47.29 -41.11 7.85
N ALA A 9 48.18 -41.33 6.89
CA ALA A 9 47.89 -41.92 5.61
C ALA A 9 47.46 -43.38 5.79
N GLN A 10 46.53 -43.84 4.96
CA GLN A 10 46.51 -45.21 4.48
C GLN A 10 46.30 -45.17 2.97
N GLU A 11 47.39 -45.45 2.26
CA GLU A 11 47.37 -45.89 0.87
C GLU A 11 47.00 -47.38 0.82
N SER A 12 46.17 -47.76 -0.15
CA SER A 12 46.28 -48.98 -0.95
C SER A 12 45.45 -48.69 -2.21
N GLU A 13 46.08 -48.34 -3.33
CA GLU A 13 46.27 -49.22 -4.51
C GLU A 13 44.96 -49.78 -5.10
N SER A 14 44.73 -49.97 -6.40
CA SER A 14 45.36 -49.64 -7.68
C SER A 14 44.55 -50.47 -8.69
N HIS A 15 44.04 -49.86 -9.77
CA HIS A 15 43.76 -50.48 -11.09
C HIS A 15 43.24 -49.34 -11.99
N VAL A 16 44.09 -48.51 -12.59
CA VAL A 16 44.88 -48.73 -13.82
C VAL A 16 44.00 -49.04 -15.04
N LEU A 17 43.80 -47.97 -15.81
CA LEU A 17 43.73 -47.85 -17.27
C LEU A 17 42.52 -48.44 -18.02
N GLN A 18 41.77 -47.56 -18.68
CA GLN A 18 41.95 -47.45 -20.12
C GLN A 18 41.54 -46.08 -20.63
N GLU A 19 42.52 -45.30 -21.10
CA GLU A 19 42.30 -44.35 -22.18
C GLU A 19 41.63 -45.10 -23.33
N GLN A 20 40.47 -44.61 -23.76
CA GLN A 20 40.20 -44.62 -25.19
C GLN A 20 39.61 -43.28 -25.58
N GLU A 21 40.53 -42.40 -25.95
CA GLU A 21 40.27 -41.38 -26.93
C GLU A 21 39.74 -42.08 -28.20
N VAL A 22 38.46 -41.93 -28.49
CA VAL A 22 37.93 -42.11 -29.84
C VAL A 22 37.33 -40.78 -30.24
N ILE A 23 38.16 -40.03 -30.95
CA ILE A 23 37.75 -38.98 -31.87
C ILE A 23 36.67 -39.59 -32.78
N LEU A 24 35.45 -39.03 -32.75
CA LEU A 24 34.49 -39.24 -33.82
C LEU A 24 33.85 -37.89 -34.16
N GLU A 25 34.44 -37.33 -35.20
CA GLU A 25 33.99 -36.33 -36.17
C GLU A 25 32.92 -35.30 -35.80
N ASP A 26 33.31 -34.05 -36.03
CA ASP A 26 32.48 -32.99 -36.60
C ASP A 26 31.66 -33.53 -37.79
N THR A 27 30.38 -33.82 -37.57
CA THR A 27 29.35 -33.73 -38.61
C THR A 27 28.01 -33.45 -37.93
N GLY A 28 27.56 -32.20 -38.06
CA GLY A 28 26.16 -31.82 -38.23
C GLY A 28 25.14 -32.29 -37.18
N GLU A 29 24.62 -31.31 -36.42
CA GLU A 29 23.18 -31.23 -36.14
C GLU A 29 22.47 -32.40 -35.40
N ASP A 30 23.05 -33.01 -34.35
CA ASP A 30 22.32 -34.10 -33.61
C ASP A 30 22.20 -33.93 -32.08
N GLY A 31 23.15 -33.28 -31.39
CA GLY A 31 23.05 -33.15 -29.92
C GLY A 31 21.91 -32.24 -29.43
N VAL A 32 21.52 -31.27 -30.26
CA VAL A 32 20.40 -30.36 -29.96
C VAL A 32 19.07 -31.07 -30.21
N SER A 33 18.98 -31.88 -31.26
CA SER A 33 17.82 -32.71 -31.60
C SER A 33 17.52 -33.75 -30.50
N GLU A 34 18.56 -34.35 -29.92
CA GLU A 34 18.43 -35.26 -28.78
C GLU A 34 17.91 -34.54 -27.52
N SER A 35 18.39 -33.31 -27.27
CA SER A 35 17.88 -32.49 -26.16
C SER A 35 16.40 -32.12 -26.31
N PHE A 36 15.93 -31.93 -27.55
CA PHE A 36 14.52 -31.64 -27.83
C PHE A 36 13.62 -32.87 -27.69
N ARG A 37 14.14 -34.09 -27.94
CA ARG A 37 13.40 -35.34 -27.66
C ARG A 37 13.13 -35.54 -26.18
N LEU A 38 14.06 -35.15 -25.31
CA LEU A 38 13.87 -35.22 -23.85
C LEU A 38 12.89 -34.16 -23.32
N LEU A 39 12.74 -33.05 -24.04
CA LEU A 39 11.75 -31.99 -23.75
C LEU A 39 10.37 -32.29 -24.33
N GLN A 40 10.23 -33.36 -25.10
CA GLN A 40 8.95 -33.81 -25.63
C GLN A 40 8.16 -34.48 -24.52
N ILE A 41 7.35 -33.68 -23.83
CA ILE A 41 6.33 -34.17 -22.92
C ILE A 41 5.15 -34.56 -23.80
N ASP A 42 5.01 -35.85 -24.08
CA ASP A 42 3.80 -36.33 -24.73
C ASP A 42 2.63 -36.16 -23.74
N VAL A 43 1.69 -35.30 -24.14
CA VAL A 43 0.41 -35.16 -23.47
C VAL A 43 -0.54 -36.09 -24.21
N GLU A 44 -0.42 -37.40 -23.98
CA GLU A 44 -1.53 -38.33 -24.23
C GLU A 44 -2.66 -37.97 -23.26
N CYS A 45 -3.46 -36.99 -23.67
CA CYS A 45 -4.81 -36.87 -23.19
C CYS A 45 -5.58 -38.01 -23.86
N GLU A 46 -5.80 -39.10 -23.13
CA GLU A 46 -6.79 -40.13 -23.49
C GLU A 46 -8.16 -39.45 -23.62
N HIS A 47 -8.42 -38.89 -24.80
CA HIS A 47 -9.73 -38.38 -25.19
C HIS A 47 -10.53 -39.60 -25.64
N GLN A 48 -11.07 -40.34 -24.67
CA GLN A 48 -12.16 -41.25 -24.98
C GLN A 48 -13.36 -40.41 -25.38
N GLU A 49 -13.49 -40.28 -26.70
CA GLU A 49 -14.63 -39.79 -27.43
C GLU A 49 -15.91 -40.46 -26.89
N GLY A 50 -16.77 -39.67 -26.24
CA GLY A 50 -18.13 -40.12 -25.90
C GLY A 50 -18.52 -39.97 -24.43
N GLU A 51 -18.67 -38.73 -23.95
CA GLU A 51 -19.84 -38.30 -23.19
C GLU A 51 -19.67 -36.81 -22.84
N THR A 52 -20.78 -36.09 -22.81
CA THR A 52 -20.92 -34.64 -22.64
C THR A 52 -19.94 -34.04 -21.62
N LEU A 53 -18.92 -33.33 -22.14
CA LEU A 53 -17.86 -32.69 -21.35
C LEU A 53 -18.45 -31.77 -20.25
N PRO A 54 -18.19 -32.03 -18.96
CA PRO A 54 -18.42 -31.04 -17.92
C PRO A 54 -17.44 -29.89 -18.13
N THR A 55 -17.99 -28.69 -18.32
CA THR A 55 -17.25 -27.44 -18.47
C THR A 55 -16.09 -27.32 -17.48
N GLY A 56 -14.87 -27.37 -18.01
CA GLY A 56 -13.64 -26.94 -17.34
C GLY A 56 -13.04 -27.97 -16.37
N SER A 57 -11.75 -27.80 -16.11
CA SER A 57 -10.84 -28.56 -15.24
C SER A 57 -11.35 -28.96 -13.83
N ALA A 58 -12.58 -28.57 -13.47
CA ALA A 58 -13.29 -29.05 -12.30
C ALA A 58 -13.39 -30.58 -12.28
N ALA A 59 -13.59 -31.24 -13.42
CA ALA A 59 -13.74 -32.70 -13.47
C ALA A 59 -12.50 -33.47 -12.96
N TRP A 60 -11.30 -32.87 -13.02
CA TRP A 60 -10.03 -33.55 -12.70
C TRP A 60 -9.51 -33.20 -11.30
N CYS A 61 -10.17 -32.28 -10.58
CA CYS A 61 -9.78 -31.85 -9.25
C CYS A 61 -10.56 -32.61 -8.16
N SER A 62 -9.84 -33.18 -7.18
CA SER A 62 -10.46 -33.79 -5.99
C SER A 62 -11.45 -32.85 -5.31
N LYS A 63 -12.52 -33.42 -4.72
CA LYS A 63 -13.59 -32.67 -4.01
C LYS A 63 -13.03 -31.67 -2.97
N ASN A 64 -11.90 -31.99 -2.32
CA ASN A 64 -11.26 -31.09 -1.36
C ASN A 64 -10.68 -29.83 -2.02
N VAL A 65 -10.05 -29.99 -3.19
CA VAL A 65 -9.47 -28.88 -3.98
C VAL A 65 -10.58 -27.96 -4.43
N GLN A 66 -11.66 -28.50 -4.98
CA GLN A 66 -12.83 -27.70 -5.37
C GLN A 66 -13.46 -26.95 -4.19
N ARG A 67 -13.57 -27.60 -3.02
CA ARG A 67 -14.08 -26.94 -1.80
C ARG A 67 -13.21 -25.76 -1.40
N LYS A 68 -11.88 -25.94 -1.38
CA LYS A 68 -10.94 -24.86 -1.04
C LYS A 68 -11.00 -23.72 -2.05
N GLN A 69 -11.10 -24.03 -3.34
CA GLN A 69 -11.25 -23.05 -4.40
C GLN A 69 -12.53 -22.22 -4.22
N ARG A 70 -13.71 -22.87 -4.10
CA ARG A 70 -14.98 -22.17 -3.88
C ARG A 70 -14.96 -21.32 -2.61
N HIS A 71 -14.33 -21.80 -1.55
CA HIS A 71 -14.19 -21.04 -0.31
C HIS A 71 -13.34 -19.78 -0.50
N TRP A 72 -12.21 -19.89 -1.20
CA TRP A 72 -11.36 -18.77 -1.55
C TRP A 72 -12.06 -17.74 -2.44
N GLU A 73 -12.76 -18.21 -3.47
CA GLU A 73 -13.56 -17.37 -4.36
C GLU A 73 -14.64 -16.61 -3.59
N LYS A 74 -15.32 -17.29 -2.65
CA LYS A 74 -16.31 -16.66 -1.76
C LYS A 74 -15.68 -15.56 -0.90
N ILE A 75 -14.50 -15.78 -0.33
CA ILE A 75 -13.79 -14.76 0.46
C ILE A 75 -13.43 -13.55 -0.41
N VAL A 76 -12.91 -13.77 -1.61
CA VAL A 76 -12.53 -12.70 -2.54
C VAL A 76 -13.75 -11.90 -2.97
N ALA A 77 -14.85 -12.56 -3.33
CA ALA A 77 -16.11 -11.92 -3.68
C ALA A 77 -16.66 -11.08 -2.52
N ALA A 78 -16.65 -11.62 -1.29
CA ALA A 78 -17.08 -10.89 -0.10
C ALA A 78 -16.22 -9.64 0.16
N LYS A 79 -14.89 -9.75 0.04
CA LYS A 79 -13.97 -8.59 0.17
C LYS A 79 -14.24 -7.53 -0.90
N LYS A 80 -14.44 -7.93 -2.17
CA LYS A 80 -14.76 -7.02 -3.27
C LYS A 80 -16.11 -6.33 -3.06
N SER A 81 -17.13 -7.07 -2.64
CA SER A 81 -18.46 -6.54 -2.33
C SER A 81 -18.40 -5.51 -1.20
N LYS A 82 -17.71 -5.83 -0.09
CA LYS A 82 -17.50 -4.88 1.02
C LYS A 82 -16.82 -3.59 0.57
N ARG A 83 -15.79 -3.69 -0.29
CA ARG A 83 -15.11 -2.51 -0.85
C ARG A 83 -16.03 -1.67 -1.73
N LYS A 84 -16.89 -2.31 -2.52
CA LYS A 84 -17.88 -1.64 -3.38
C LYS A 84 -18.94 -0.92 -2.54
N GLN A 85 -19.51 -1.59 -1.53
CA GLN A 85 -20.50 -1.03 -0.62
C GLN A 85 -19.96 0.19 0.14
N GLU A 86 -18.72 0.12 0.66
CA GLU A 86 -18.11 1.27 1.35
C GLU A 86 -17.83 2.44 0.39
N LYS A 87 -17.49 2.16 -0.87
CA LYS A 87 -17.34 3.20 -1.90
C LYS A 87 -18.67 3.88 -2.21
N GLU A 88 -19.74 3.11 -2.32
CA GLU A 88 -21.09 3.63 -2.54
C GLU A 88 -21.58 4.44 -1.34
N ARG A 89 -21.36 3.95 -0.11
CA ARG A 89 -21.64 4.71 1.13
C ARG A 89 -20.92 6.06 1.15
N ARG A 90 -19.64 6.09 0.76
CA ARG A 90 -18.87 7.35 0.66
C ARG A 90 -19.41 8.28 -0.43
N LYS A 91 -19.88 7.74 -1.55
CA LYS A 91 -20.47 8.54 -2.63
C LYS A 91 -21.80 9.15 -2.17
N ALA A 92 -22.68 8.33 -1.58
CA ALA A 92 -23.95 8.78 -1.02
C ALA A 92 -23.76 9.84 0.08
N ASN A 93 -22.80 9.63 0.98
CA ASN A 93 -22.48 10.61 2.02
C ASN A 93 -21.88 11.91 1.45
N ARG A 94 -21.08 11.85 0.37
CA ARG A 94 -20.63 13.07 -0.35
C ARG A 94 -21.80 13.84 -0.97
N GLU A 95 -22.80 13.14 -1.51
CA GLU A 95 -23.96 13.75 -2.16
C GLU A 95 -24.94 14.34 -1.13
N GLU A 96 -25.19 13.64 -0.02
CA GLU A 96 -25.93 14.13 1.15
C GLU A 96 -25.28 15.39 1.76
N ASN A 97 -23.96 15.36 2.00
CA ASN A 97 -23.23 16.48 2.60
C ASN A 97 -22.88 17.58 1.58
N SER A 98 -23.19 17.40 0.30
CA SER A 98 -23.07 18.47 -0.70
C SER A 98 -24.14 19.56 -0.55
N GLY A 99 -25.23 19.26 0.17
CA GLY A 99 -26.30 20.22 0.48
C GLY A 99 -26.05 21.06 1.74
N ILE A 100 -25.09 20.71 2.61
CA ILE A 100 -24.81 21.41 3.87
C ILE A 100 -23.45 22.09 3.79
N CYS A 101 -23.41 23.26 3.14
CA CYS A 101 -22.26 24.17 3.05
C CYS A 101 -21.02 23.54 2.36
N PRO A 102 -20.26 24.26 1.52
CA PRO A 102 -19.01 23.71 1.01
C PRO A 102 -18.15 23.29 2.22
N GLN A 103 -17.69 22.04 2.27
CA GLN A 103 -16.84 21.54 3.34
C GLN A 103 -15.48 22.21 3.22
N HIS A 104 -15.42 23.48 3.63
CA HIS A 104 -14.27 24.31 3.56
C HIS A 104 -13.20 23.72 4.47
N SER A 105 -11.96 23.70 4.00
CA SER A 105 -10.86 23.21 4.82
C SER A 105 -10.80 23.99 6.14
N LYS A 106 -10.38 23.34 7.23
CA LYS A 106 -10.17 24.00 8.52
C LYS A 106 -9.31 25.26 8.41
N ARG A 107 -8.37 25.29 7.45
CA ARG A 107 -7.55 26.47 7.15
C ARG A 107 -8.37 27.59 6.54
N PHE A 108 -9.25 27.29 5.57
CA PHE A 108 -10.15 28.27 4.98
C PHE A 108 -11.06 28.91 6.03
N LEU A 109 -11.69 28.12 6.89
CA LEU A 109 -12.56 28.65 7.95
C LEU A 109 -11.79 29.57 8.90
N ARG A 110 -10.56 29.20 9.27
CA ARG A 110 -9.69 30.05 10.10
C ARG A 110 -9.32 31.36 9.41
N SER A 111 -9.02 31.34 8.11
CA SER A 111 -8.73 32.55 7.35
C SER A 111 -9.96 33.46 7.27
N LEU A 112 -11.13 32.89 6.98
CA LEU A 112 -12.40 33.62 6.91
C LEU A 112 -12.76 34.26 8.25
N THR A 113 -12.56 33.56 9.37
CA THR A 113 -12.79 34.14 10.71
C THR A 113 -11.83 35.29 11.01
N LYS A 114 -10.55 35.17 10.61
CA LYS A 114 -9.57 36.26 10.79
C LYS A 114 -9.92 37.49 9.97
N GLU A 115 -10.31 37.29 8.72
CA GLU A 115 -10.75 38.36 7.81
C GLU A 115 -11.94 39.12 8.41
N LYS A 116 -13.00 38.40 8.81
CA LYS A 116 -14.17 39.01 9.44
C LYS A 116 -13.87 39.71 10.76
N LEU A 117 -12.96 39.17 11.57
CA LEU A 117 -12.54 39.82 12.82
C LEU A 117 -11.81 41.13 12.55
N LEU A 118 -10.92 41.17 11.54
CA LEU A 118 -10.23 42.38 11.14
C LEU A 118 -11.22 43.42 10.62
N GLU A 119 -12.16 43.01 9.76
CA GLU A 119 -13.22 43.88 9.26
C GLU A 119 -14.05 44.48 10.39
N ALA A 120 -14.46 43.68 11.38
CA ALA A 120 -15.21 44.16 12.54
C ALA A 120 -14.42 45.16 13.40
N LYS A 121 -13.10 44.96 13.56
CA LYS A 121 -12.23 45.90 14.29
C LYS A 121 -12.15 47.28 13.62
N HIS A 122 -12.25 47.33 12.30
CA HIS A 122 -12.14 48.58 11.54
C HIS A 122 -13.49 49.28 11.31
N SER A 123 -14.57 48.51 11.21
CA SER A 123 -15.93 49.03 10.95
C SER A 123 -16.71 49.37 12.23
N GLY A 124 -16.29 48.87 13.39
CA GLY A 124 -16.97 49.09 14.66
C GLY A 124 -16.92 50.54 15.15
N PRO A 125 -17.89 50.96 16.00
CA PRO A 125 -17.83 52.25 16.68
C PRO A 125 -16.52 52.42 17.46
N ARG A 126 -15.87 53.57 17.31
CA ARG A 126 -14.62 53.87 18.02
C ARG A 126 -14.94 54.68 19.28
N LEU A 127 -14.41 54.24 20.42
CA LEU A 127 -14.41 55.03 21.64
C LEU A 127 -13.23 56.00 21.59
N CYS A 128 -13.52 57.30 21.57
CA CYS A 128 -12.51 58.35 21.64
C CYS A 128 -12.53 58.96 23.04
N ILE A 129 -11.36 58.99 23.70
CA ILE A 129 -11.22 59.60 25.02
C ILE A 129 -10.32 60.82 24.86
N ASP A 130 -10.85 62.00 25.20
CA ASP A 130 -10.09 63.25 25.11
C ASP A 130 -9.14 63.40 26.30
N LEU A 131 -7.86 63.57 26.00
CA LEU A 131 -6.78 63.74 26.98
C LEU A 131 -6.35 65.21 27.11
N SER A 132 -7.01 66.14 26.44
CA SER A 132 -6.66 67.56 26.45
C SER A 132 -6.56 68.14 27.87
N MET A 133 -7.40 67.70 28.79
CA MET A 133 -7.49 68.21 30.18
C MET A 133 -6.53 67.54 31.17
N THR A 134 -5.69 66.59 30.74
CA THR A 134 -4.82 65.80 31.62
C THR A 134 -3.83 66.65 32.43
N HIS A 135 -3.34 67.75 31.85
CA HIS A 135 -2.41 68.69 32.50
C HIS A 135 -3.00 69.46 33.69
N HIS A 136 -4.32 69.45 33.86
CA HIS A 136 -5.01 70.04 35.02
C HIS A 136 -5.39 69.00 36.09
N MET A 137 -5.15 67.71 35.84
CA MET A 137 -5.47 66.64 36.78
C MET A 137 -4.39 66.52 37.86
N SER A 138 -4.80 66.16 39.07
CA SER A 138 -3.86 65.78 40.13
C SER A 138 -3.26 64.39 39.85
N LYS A 139 -2.02 64.15 40.27
CA LYS A 139 -1.34 62.83 40.16
C LYS A 139 -2.17 61.67 40.71
N LYS A 140 -3.01 61.94 41.72
CA LYS A 140 -3.93 60.95 42.31
C LYS A 140 -4.95 60.41 41.29
N VAL A 141 -5.28 61.19 40.26
CA VAL A 141 -6.27 60.86 39.22
C VAL A 141 -5.58 60.48 37.90
N GLU A 142 -4.45 61.11 37.59
CA GLU A 142 -3.66 60.82 36.38
C GLU A 142 -3.11 59.38 36.36
N HIS A 143 -2.56 58.88 37.48
CA HIS A 143 -1.99 57.52 37.54
C HIS A 143 -3.04 56.41 37.37
N PRO A 144 -4.20 56.45 38.05
CA PRO A 144 -5.29 55.49 37.80
C PRO A 144 -5.79 55.53 36.36
N LEU A 145 -5.98 56.73 35.79
CA LEU A 145 -6.42 56.88 34.41
C LEU A 145 -5.47 56.16 33.43
N SER A 146 -4.15 56.34 33.57
CA SER A 146 -3.16 55.64 32.74
C SER A 146 -3.26 54.11 32.83
N SER A 147 -3.64 53.56 33.97
CA SER A 147 -3.82 52.12 34.15
C SER A 147 -5.08 51.62 33.44
N ASP A 148 -6.17 52.37 33.56
CA ASP A 148 -7.47 52.02 32.97
C ASP A 148 -7.44 52.03 31.44
N PHE A 149 -6.62 52.90 30.84
CA PHE A 149 -6.39 52.91 29.39
C PHE A 149 -5.66 51.69 28.85
N LEU A 150 -4.79 51.04 29.65
CA LEU A 150 -4.04 49.85 29.20
C LEU A 150 -4.91 48.57 29.17
N LEU A 151 -6.11 48.63 29.77
CA LEU A 151 -7.06 47.52 29.83
C LEU A 151 -8.08 47.53 28.68
N THR A 152 -8.06 48.55 27.82
CA THR A 152 -9.02 48.75 26.71
C THR A 152 -8.38 48.46 25.36
#